data_AF-A0A7S4CQE7-F1
#
_entry.id   AF-A0A7S4CQE7-F1
#
_cell.length_a   1.000
_cell.length_b   1.000
_cell.length_c   1.000
_cell.angle_alpha   90.00
_cell.angle_beta   90.00
_cell.angle_gamma   90.00
#
_symmetry.space_group_name_H-M   'P 1'
#
loop_
_entity.id
_entity.type
_entity.pdbx_description
1 polymer ?
#
loop_
_entity_poly.entity_id
_entity_poly.type
_entity_poly.pdbx_seq_one_letter_code
_entity_poly.pdbx_strand_id
1 'polypeptide(L)'
;DEVDDPDRLPIEKYRDDILGHLQWHGITFIQGDTGCGKSSMVPQYIVQNDPNARVIITQPRRLAAISLAKRVGEQLGNPDLVGWRLGGGDKQVSTENVITFTTAG
;
A
#
# COMPACT_ATOMS: atom_id res chain seq x y z
N ASP A 1 14.26 12.22 22.78
CA ASP A 1 15.21 11.78 21.75
C ASP A 1 14.65 10.53 21.09
N GLU A 2 14.08 10.68 19.89
CA GLU A 2 13.69 9.53 19.06
C GLU A 2 14.99 8.88 18.58
N VAL A 3 15.21 7.63 18.99
CA VAL A 3 16.27 6.80 18.44
C VAL A 3 15.91 6.54 16.97
N ASP A 4 16.82 6.91 16.07
CA ASP A 4 16.67 6.69 14.63
C ASP A 4 16.73 5.17 14.39
N ASP A 5 15.56 4.55 14.31
CA ASP A 5 15.41 3.14 13.94
C ASP A 5 15.71 3.02 12.44
N PRO A 6 16.83 2.40 12.04
CA PRO A 6 17.25 2.33 10.65
C PRO A 6 16.24 1.58 9.76
N ASP A 7 15.34 0.79 10.36
CA ASP A 7 14.30 0.06 9.64
C ASP A 7 13.01 0.89 9.47
N ARG A 8 12.89 2.03 10.17
CA ARG A 8 11.71 2.89 10.14
C ARG A 8 11.65 3.68 8.83
N LEU A 9 10.58 3.49 8.07
CA LEU A 9 10.39 4.22 6.82
C LEU A 9 10.03 5.69 7.11
N PRO A 10 10.57 6.67 6.35
CA PRO A 10 10.29 8.09 6.57
C PRO A 10 8.81 8.48 6.55
N ILE A 11 7.95 7.70 5.89
CA ILE A 11 6.50 7.94 5.85
C ILE A 11 5.79 7.61 7.16
N GLU A 12 6.38 6.80 8.04
CA GLU A 12 5.73 6.31 9.27
C GLU A 12 5.40 7.43 10.25
N LYS A 13 6.23 8.48 10.32
CA LYS A 13 5.93 9.66 11.14
C LYS A 13 4.71 10.48 10.67
N TYR A 14 4.22 10.24 9.44
CA TYR A 14 3.08 10.95 8.87
C TYR A 14 1.80 10.10 8.86
N ARG A 15 1.78 8.95 9.54
CA ARG A 15 0.63 8.02 9.51
C ARG A 15 -0.69 8.72 9.84
N ASP A 16 -0.74 9.43 10.96
CA ASP A 16 -1.98 10.03 11.46
C ASP A 16 -2.41 11.23 10.61
N ASP A 17 -1.45 12.03 10.12
CA ASP A 17 -1.70 13.12 9.18
C ASP A 17 -2.32 12.59 7.87
N ILE A 18 -1.76 11.50 7.32
CA ILE A 18 -2.27 10.86 6.10
C ILE A 18 -3.70 10.37 6.31
N LEU A 19 -3.96 9.65 7.41
CA LEU A 19 -5.30 9.14 7.71
C LEU A 19 -6.31 10.27 7.93
N GLY A 20 -5.92 11.32 8.65
CA GLY A 20 -6.74 12.52 8.82
C GLY A 20 -7.09 13.18 7.48
N HIS A 21 -6.10 13.41 6.62
CA HIS A 21 -6.36 13.98 5.30
C HIS A 21 -7.28 13.10 4.44
N LEU A 22 -7.09 11.78 4.43
CA LEU A 22 -7.96 10.86 3.70
C LEU A 22 -9.41 10.84 4.22
N GLN A 23 -9.60 11.02 5.52
CA GLN A 23 -10.94 11.06 6.13
C GLN A 23 -11.72 12.32 5.74
N TRP A 24 -11.05 13.47 5.66
CA TRP A 24 -11.69 14.77 5.44
C TRP A 24 -11.70 15.23 3.98
N HIS A 25 -10.90 14.60 3.11
CA HIS A 25 -10.76 14.99 1.71
C HIS A 25 -10.96 13.82 0.75
N GLY A 26 -11.81 14.01 -0.25
CA GLY A 26 -12.01 13.01 -1.32
C GLY A 26 -10.79 12.80 -2.23
N ILE A 27 -9.82 13.73 -2.20
CA ILE A 27 -8.55 13.64 -2.93
C ILE A 27 -7.43 14.12 -2.00
N THR A 28 -6.38 13.31 -1.86
CA THR A 28 -5.19 13.64 -1.08
C THR A 28 -3.93 13.45 -1.93
N PHE A 29 -3.06 14.45 -1.96
CA PHE A 29 -1.75 14.36 -2.61
C PHE A 29 -0.68 14.04 -1.56
N ILE A 30 0.05 12.94 -1.77
CA ILE A 30 1.14 12.52 -0.88
C ILE A 30 2.45 12.61 -1.67
N GLN A 31 3.30 13.56 -1.30
CA GLN A 31 4.63 13.73 -1.88
C GLN A 31 5.71 13.23 -0.92
N GLY A 32 6.72 12.59 -1.47
CA GLY A 32 7.92 12.18 -0.75
C GLY A 32 8.90 11.48 -1.67
N ASP A 33 10.14 11.31 -1.24
CA ASP A 33 11.20 10.74 -2.07
C ASP A 33 10.98 9.25 -2.41
N THR A 34 11.69 8.77 -3.43
CA THR A 34 11.71 7.33 -3.73
C THR A 34 12.30 6.58 -2.53
N GLY A 35 11.69 5.45 -2.17
CA GLY A 35 12.11 4.65 -1.01
C GLY A 35 11.50 5.09 0.33
N CYS A 36 10.77 6.20 0.40
CA CYS A 36 10.18 6.64 1.67
C CYS A 36 9.00 5.79 2.19
N GLY A 37 8.51 4.83 1.40
CA GLY A 37 7.45 3.88 1.82
C GLY A 37 6.04 4.17 1.33
N LYS A 38 5.80 5.15 0.44
CA LYS A 38 4.44 5.51 -0.06
C LYS A 38 3.63 4.31 -0.55
N SER A 39 4.14 3.58 -1.52
CA SER A 39 3.41 2.48 -2.18
C SER A 39 3.24 1.24 -1.31
N SER A 40 4.02 1.10 -0.23
CA SER A 40 3.92 -0.04 0.70
C SER A 40 3.08 0.30 1.93
N MET A 41 3.26 1.47 2.53
CA MET A 41 2.71 1.79 3.85
C MET A 41 1.33 2.45 3.82
N VAL A 42 1.09 3.39 2.90
CA VAL A 42 -0.21 4.10 2.83
C VAL A 42 -1.41 3.13 2.71
N PRO A 43 -1.36 2.10 1.84
CA PRO A 43 -2.46 1.12 1.75
C PRO A 43 -2.68 0.36 3.06
N GLN A 44 -1.59 0.03 3.77
CA GLN A 44 -1.65 -0.68 5.05
C GLN A 44 -2.32 0.19 6.12
N TYR A 45 -1.98 1.49 6.19
CA TYR A 45 -2.62 2.40 7.13
C TYR A 45 -4.14 2.46 6.92
N ILE A 46 -4.58 2.52 5.65
CA ILE A 46 -6.00 2.57 5.30
C ILE A 46 -6.72 1.32 5.79
N VAL A 47 -6.24 0.11 5.46
CA VAL A 47 -6.93 -1.15 5.83
C VAL A 47 -6.81 -1.50 7.31
N GLN A 48 -5.76 -1.03 7.99
CA GLN A 48 -5.62 -1.17 9.44
C GLN A 48 -6.56 -0.23 10.20
N ASN A 49 -6.87 0.95 9.63
CA ASN A 49 -7.76 1.93 10.24
C ASN A 49 -9.25 1.62 9.97
N ASP A 50 -9.57 1.08 8.80
CA ASP A 50 -10.93 0.64 8.44
C ASP A 50 -10.91 -0.81 7.91
N PRO A 51 -11.36 -1.80 8.70
CA PRO A 51 -11.42 -3.21 8.30
C PRO A 51 -12.31 -3.48 7.08
N ASN A 52 -13.21 -2.56 6.72
CA ASN A 52 -14.07 -2.70 5.54
C ASN A 52 -13.45 -2.08 4.28
N ALA A 53 -12.35 -1.33 4.42
CA ALA A 53 -11.72 -0.67 3.29
C ALA A 53 -11.07 -1.69 2.34
N ARG A 54 -11.15 -1.39 1.04
CA ARG A 54 -10.44 -2.11 -0.01
C ARG A 54 -9.66 -1.10 -0.85
N VAL A 55 -8.38 -1.36 -1.05
CA VAL A 55 -7.44 -0.43 -1.70
C VAL A 55 -6.93 -1.02 -3.00
N ILE A 56 -7.01 -0.24 -4.07
CA ILE A 56 -6.38 -0.55 -5.36
C ILE A 56 -5.20 0.39 -5.56
N ILE A 57 -4.05 -0.15 -5.92
CA ILE A 57 -2.82 0.60 -6.12
C ILE A 57 -2.35 0.36 -7.53
N THR A 58 -2.29 1.40 -8.34
CA THR A 58 -1.74 1.32 -9.69
C THR A 58 -0.22 1.46 -9.66
N GLN A 59 0.46 0.66 -10.47
CA GLN A 59 1.91 0.65 -10.64
C GLN A 59 2.23 0.66 -12.13
N PRO A 60 3.16 1.50 -12.62
CA PRO A 60 3.47 1.54 -14.05
C PRO A 60 4.22 0.29 -14.55
N ARG A 61 4.75 -0.55 -13.65
CA ARG A 61 5.58 -1.71 -13.99
C ARG A 61 5.02 -2.99 -13.38
N ARG A 62 4.90 -4.04 -14.21
CA ARG A 62 4.44 -5.38 -13.80
C ARG A 62 5.23 -5.95 -12.62
N LEU A 63 6.56 -5.88 -12.69
CA LEU A 63 7.43 -6.39 -11.61
C LEU A 63 7.25 -5.61 -10.30
N ALA A 64 6.96 -4.31 -10.36
CA ALA A 64 6.71 -3.51 -9.16
C ALA A 64 5.38 -3.91 -8.50
N ALA A 65 4.32 -4.16 -9.28
CA ALA A 65 3.04 -4.63 -8.76
C ALA A 65 3.18 -5.97 -8.03
N ILE A 66 3.86 -6.95 -8.65
CA ILE A 66 4.09 -8.27 -8.04
C ILE A 66 4.96 -8.16 -6.77
N SER A 67 6.08 -7.44 -6.86
CA SER A 67 7.03 -7.31 -5.75
C SER A 67 6.41 -6.62 -4.54
N LEU A 68 5.65 -5.54 -4.77
CA LEU A 68 4.96 -4.84 -3.69
C LEU A 68 3.83 -5.69 -3.08
N ALA A 69 3.06 -6.43 -3.89
CA ALA A 69 2.02 -7.31 -3.36
C ALA A 69 2.60 -8.36 -2.41
N LYS A 70 3.71 -9.00 -2.78
CA LYS A 70 4.40 -9.97 -1.93
C LYS A 70 4.92 -9.34 -0.65
N ARG A 71 5.66 -8.22 -0.77
CA ARG A 71 6.24 -7.51 0.38
C ARG A 71 5.17 -7.05 1.36
N VAL A 72 4.08 -6.46 0.87
CA VAL A 72 2.99 -5.98 1.74
C VAL A 72 2.25 -7.14 2.38
N GLY A 73 2.05 -8.25 1.66
CA GLY A 73 1.48 -9.48 2.23
C GLY A 73 2.32 -10.05 3.38
N GLU A 74 3.65 -10.06 3.21
CA GLU A 74 4.60 -10.46 4.25
C GLU A 74 4.56 -9.50 5.45
N GLN A 75 4.54 -8.18 5.20
CA GLN A 75 4.47 -7.16 6.26
C GLN A 75 3.17 -7.24 7.09
N LEU A 76 2.06 -7.60 6.45
CA LEU A 76 0.79 -7.82 7.16
C LEU A 76 0.73 -9.17 7.89
N GLY A 77 1.70 -10.07 7.67
CA GLY A 77 1.67 -11.43 8.20
C GLY A 77 0.59 -12.32 7.59
N ASN A 78 -0.09 -11.85 6.53
CA ASN A 78 -1.16 -12.57 5.85
C ASN A 78 -1.15 -12.28 4.34
N PRO A 79 -0.36 -13.04 3.56
CA PRO A 79 -0.25 -12.84 2.12
C PRO A 79 -1.56 -12.98 1.35
N ASP A 80 -2.55 -13.73 1.87
CA ASP A 80 -3.83 -13.96 1.19
C ASP A 80 -4.72 -12.71 1.15
N LEU A 81 -4.41 -11.69 1.96
CA LEU A 81 -5.09 -10.41 1.97
C LEU A 81 -4.60 -9.46 0.86
N VAL A 82 -3.52 -9.79 0.16
CA VAL A 82 -2.88 -8.92 -0.82
C VAL A 82 -2.78 -9.62 -2.18
N GLY A 83 -3.43 -9.03 -3.19
CA GLY A 83 -3.45 -9.55 -4.55
C GLY A 83 -2.73 -8.66 -5.55
N TRP A 84 -2.56 -9.17 -6.76
CA TRP A 84 -2.12 -8.38 -7.90
C TRP A 84 -2.82 -8.77 -9.22
N ARG A 85 -2.99 -7.80 -10.11
CA ARG A 85 -3.56 -7.99 -11.45
C ARG A 85 -2.78 -7.18 -12.49
N LEU A 86 -2.28 -7.84 -13.52
CA LEU A 86 -1.48 -7.23 -14.58
C LEU A 86 -2.25 -7.11 -15.88
N GLY A 87 -1.83 -6.15 -16.70
CA GLY A 87 -2.21 -6.07 -18.10
C GLY A 87 -1.80 -7.33 -18.84
N GLY A 88 -2.68 -7.78 -19.75
CA GLY A 88 -2.56 -9.07 -20.42
C GLY A 88 -3.19 -10.25 -19.66
N GLY A 89 -3.92 -10.00 -18.57
CA GLY A 89 -4.82 -10.98 -17.94
C GLY A 89 -4.22 -11.82 -16.80
N ASP A 90 -2.91 -11.71 -16.57
CA ASP A 90 -2.22 -12.40 -15.49
C ASP A 90 -2.61 -11.82 -14.11
N LYS A 91 -2.90 -12.66 -13.13
CA LYS A 91 -3.43 -12.24 -11.83
C LYS A 91 -3.25 -13.29 -10.73
N GLN A 92 -3.09 -12.79 -9.50
CA GLN A 92 -3.27 -13.53 -8.26
C GLN A 92 -4.20 -12.70 -7.38
N VAL A 93 -5.50 -12.96 -7.47
CA VAL A 93 -6.53 -12.23 -6.71
C VAL A 93 -7.60 -13.16 -6.15
N SER A 94 -8.14 -12.82 -4.99
CA SER A 94 -9.25 -13.50 -4.29
C SER A 94 -10.30 -12.50 -3.82
N THR A 95 -11.46 -12.99 -3.37
CA THR A 95 -12.51 -12.16 -2.75
C THR A 95 -12.10 -11.55 -1.41
N GLU A 96 -11.11 -12.17 -0.77
CA GLU A 96 -10.56 -11.80 0.54
C GLU A 96 -9.52 -10.68 0.46
N ASN A 97 -9.03 -10.37 -0.75
CA ASN A 97 -8.04 -9.31 -0.88
C ASN A 97 -8.61 -7.95 -0.45
N VAL A 98 -7.92 -7.31 0.49
CA VAL A 98 -8.19 -5.92 0.92
C VAL A 98 -7.22 -4.94 0.25
N ILE A 99 -6.08 -5.41 -0.25
CA ILE A 99 -5.15 -4.61 -1.06
C ILE A 99 -4.93 -5.32 -2.40
N THR A 100 -5.04 -4.58 -3.51
CA THR A 100 -4.71 -5.09 -4.84
C THR A 100 -3.76 -4.16 -5.58
N PHE A 101 -2.60 -4.68 -5.98
CA PHE A 101 -1.67 -3.99 -6.86
C PHE A 101 -2.00 -4.28 -8.32
N THR A 102 -2.06 -3.26 -9.16
CA THR A 102 -2.38 -3.42 -10.58
C THR A 102 -1.47 -2.62 -11.48
N THR A 103 -1.35 -3.00 -12.74
CA THR A 103 -0.74 -2.13 -13.75
C THR A 103 -1.78 -1.28 -14.45
N ALA A 104 -1.41 -0.06 -14.85
CA ALA A 104 -2.24 0.69 -15.78
C ALA A 104 -2.22 -0.03 -17.14
N GLY A 105 -3.38 -0.52 -17.58
CA GLY A 105 -3.54 -1.30 -18.81
C GLY A 105 -4.15 -2.66 -18.55
#